data_AF-A0A926KD01-F1
#
_entry.id   AF-A0A926KD01-F1
#
_cell.length_a   1.000
_cell.length_b   1.000
_cell.length_c   1.000
_cell.angle_alpha   90.00
_cell.angle_beta   90.00
_cell.angle_gamma   90.00
#
_symmetry.space_group_name_H-M   'P 1'
#
loop_
_entity.id
_entity.type
_entity.pdbx_description
1 polymer ?
#
loop_
_entity_poly.entity_id
_entity_poly.type
_entity_poly.pdbx_seq_one_letter_code
_entity_poly.pdbx_strand_id
1 'polypeptide(L)'
;MSSGALGGGMIFVVIAVLWGAILVPGWNRRREFKAAERNAFRLQRTLRVLAETMEMPEEMRLEATAKEALAHEKILRSEKKREEAERSADLAEARAAQVRAEIRAQQMQRKQAATQRAARLSKPGIRRVRSIAALVTLLGVVAAFVSIGLLFAGAGAGPLIWSLLGLSAGAGTLVLLAPGRAKLEPIADEVLPEEAVAPAAESAVAELSEVEIEDGAATAAHNAAQRAAAERIARARAMARARARASRAGSQPRMENQPDSMLLREAREQVAREQGLARAGAVVPDERPVTAQIAEQKSEEAAADSMFARYEQKAGGAGRKKVSPFSEMGRVGDTTEGMPDLDDVLRRRRIG
;
A
#
# COMPACT_ATOMS: atom_id res chain seq x y z
N MET A 1 48.68 -23.85 25.85
CA MET A 1 48.84 -22.50 25.28
C MET A 1 47.47 -21.81 25.31
N SER A 2 47.10 -21.12 26.39
CA SER A 2 45.83 -20.39 26.47
C SER A 2 45.76 -19.37 27.63
N SER A 3 46.89 -18.79 28.04
CA SER A 3 46.91 -17.70 29.04
C SER A 3 46.86 -16.28 28.43
N GLY A 4 46.94 -16.14 27.10
CA GLY A 4 47.02 -14.84 26.42
C GLY A 4 45.67 -14.11 26.22
N ALA A 5 44.55 -14.84 26.14
CA ALA A 5 43.25 -14.25 25.79
C ALA A 5 42.60 -13.48 26.97
N LEU A 6 42.80 -13.94 28.22
CA LEU A 6 42.26 -13.26 29.41
C LEU A 6 43.08 -12.01 29.79
N GLY A 7 44.39 -12.01 29.55
CA GLY A 7 45.27 -10.86 29.83
C GLY A 7 45.11 -9.72 28.81
N GLY A 8 44.92 -10.05 27.52
CA GLY A 8 44.79 -9.06 26.46
C GLY A 8 43.53 -8.20 26.60
N GLY A 9 42.37 -8.81 26.89
CA GLY A 9 41.11 -8.09 27.06
C GLY A 9 41.13 -7.10 28.22
N MET A 10 41.77 -7.47 29.34
CA MET A 10 41.90 -6.61 30.52
C MET A 10 42.69 -5.33 30.20
N ILE A 11 43.75 -5.43 29.41
CA ILE A 11 44.57 -4.29 29.00
C ILE A 11 43.77 -3.31 28.13
N PHE A 12 42.96 -3.81 27.19
CA PHE A 12 42.09 -2.97 26.37
C PHE A 12 41.03 -2.24 27.19
N VAL A 13 40.43 -2.91 28.20
CA VAL A 13 39.46 -2.26 29.11
C VAL A 13 40.13 -1.15 29.90
N VAL A 14 41.34 -1.38 30.44
CA VAL A 14 42.09 -0.35 31.18
C VAL A 14 42.44 0.84 30.28
N ILE A 15 42.87 0.60 29.05
CA ILE A 15 43.17 1.66 28.08
C ILE A 15 41.90 2.44 27.71
N ALA A 16 40.77 1.76 27.49
CA ALA A 16 39.50 2.41 27.17
C ALA A 16 38.99 3.29 28.32
N VAL A 17 39.10 2.82 29.56
CA VAL A 17 38.75 3.60 30.76
C VAL A 17 39.66 4.83 30.90
N LEU A 18 40.96 4.65 30.72
CA LEU A 18 41.93 5.75 30.79
C LEU A 18 41.67 6.80 29.70
N TRP A 19 41.33 6.35 28.48
CA TRP A 19 40.98 7.24 27.38
C TRP A 19 39.65 7.96 27.63
N GLY A 20 38.65 7.28 28.20
CA GLY A 20 37.42 7.92 28.66
C GLY A 20 37.67 9.01 29.71
N ALA A 21 38.53 8.72 30.69
CA ALA A 21 38.90 9.67 31.74
C ALA A 21 39.61 10.92 31.19
N ILE A 22 40.39 10.80 30.10
CA ILE A 22 41.03 11.97 29.48
C ILE A 22 40.10 12.75 28.55
N LEU A 23 39.15 12.08 27.88
CA LEU A 23 38.30 12.71 26.86
C LEU A 23 37.05 13.36 27.43
N VAL A 24 36.42 12.73 28.43
CA VAL A 24 35.18 13.20 29.06
C VAL A 24 35.30 14.63 29.65
N PRO A 25 36.38 15.00 30.36
CA PRO A 25 36.53 16.35 30.92
C PRO A 25 36.61 17.44 29.83
N GLY A 26 37.24 17.12 28.70
CA GLY A 26 37.39 18.05 27.58
C GLY A 26 36.07 18.33 26.85
N TRP A 27 35.16 17.36 26.82
CA TRP A 27 33.85 17.52 26.20
C TRP A 27 32.85 18.23 27.11
N ASN A 28 32.93 18.01 28.42
CA ASN A 28 32.04 18.66 29.37
C ASN A 28 32.31 20.17 29.44
N ARG A 29 33.59 20.59 29.51
CA ARG A 29 33.96 22.01 29.49
C ARG A 29 33.48 22.73 28.22
N ARG A 30 33.57 22.09 27.04
CA ARG A 30 33.10 22.68 25.76
C ARG A 30 31.57 22.85 25.68
N ARG A 31 30.80 22.10 26.47
CA ARG A 31 29.33 22.21 26.51
C ARG A 31 28.86 23.34 27.40
N GLU A 32 29.57 23.61 28.49
CA GLU A 32 29.24 24.68 29.45
C GLU A 32 29.46 26.09 28.86
N PHE A 33 30.52 26.29 28.06
CA PHE A 33 30.76 27.58 27.38
C PHE A 33 29.65 27.97 26.39
N LYS A 34 29.06 26.99 25.68
CA LYS A 34 27.97 27.26 24.72
C LYS A 34 26.65 27.65 25.39
N ALA A 35 26.42 27.23 26.63
CA ALA A 35 25.23 27.61 27.39
C ALA A 35 25.36 29.04 27.95
N ALA A 36 26.55 29.41 28.43
CA ALA A 36 26.85 30.75 28.91
C ALA A 36 26.84 31.80 27.79
N GLU A 37 27.41 31.49 26.62
CA GLU A 37 27.41 32.37 25.44
C GLU A 37 25.98 32.69 24.96
N ARG A 38 25.08 31.70 24.97
CA ARG A 38 23.68 31.90 24.54
C ARG A 38 22.88 32.76 25.53
N ASN A 39 23.23 32.73 26.82
CA ASN A 39 22.57 33.57 27.82
C ASN A 39 23.03 35.03 27.72
N ALA A 40 24.33 35.25 27.45
CA ALA A 40 24.86 36.58 27.16
C ALA A 40 24.28 37.19 25.88
N PHE A 41 24.12 36.37 24.82
CA PHE A 41 23.56 36.83 23.55
C PHE A 41 22.07 37.19 23.66
N ARG A 42 21.30 36.50 24.50
CA ARG A 42 19.89 36.81 24.74
C ARG A 42 19.71 38.16 25.41
N LEU A 43 20.51 38.47 26.43
CA LEU A 43 20.44 39.75 27.15
C LEU A 43 20.85 40.95 26.28
N GLN A 44 21.92 40.80 25.49
CA GLN A 44 22.33 41.84 24.55
C GLN A 44 21.31 42.04 23.42
N ARG A 45 20.68 40.95 22.98
CA ARG A 45 19.63 41.01 21.95
C ARG A 45 18.32 41.58 22.49
N THR A 46 17.96 41.33 23.75
CA THR A 46 16.77 41.96 24.36
C THR A 46 16.97 43.45 24.60
N LEU A 47 18.17 43.89 24.99
CA LEU A 47 18.45 45.32 25.15
C LEU A 47 18.44 46.06 23.80
N ARG A 48 18.94 45.42 22.74
CA ARG A 48 18.90 45.99 21.40
C ARG A 48 17.49 46.02 20.80
N VAL A 49 16.72 44.96 21.01
CA VAL A 49 15.32 44.91 20.57
C VAL A 49 14.47 45.92 21.35
N LEU A 50 14.65 46.09 22.67
CA LEU A 50 13.95 47.11 23.45
C LEU A 50 14.29 48.55 23.02
N ALA A 51 15.50 48.78 22.52
CA ALA A 51 15.89 50.06 21.92
C ALA A 51 15.29 50.25 20.51
N GLU A 52 15.10 49.17 19.76
CA GLU A 52 14.48 49.19 18.42
C GLU A 52 12.93 49.23 18.48
N THR A 53 12.27 48.85 19.58
CA THR A 53 10.79 48.91 19.71
C THR A 53 10.21 50.30 20.00
N MET A 54 11.03 51.35 20.19
CA MET A 54 10.52 52.71 20.44
C MET A 54 10.24 53.53 19.16
N GLU A 55 10.59 53.02 17.97
CA GLU A 55 10.30 53.68 16.71
C GLU A 55 9.58 52.73 15.74
N MET A 56 8.27 52.54 15.89
CA MET A 56 7.47 51.82 14.89
C MET A 56 6.20 52.63 14.53
N PRO A 57 6.16 53.27 13.35
CA PRO A 57 5.04 54.12 12.93
C PRO A 57 3.84 53.27 12.52
N GLU A 58 2.62 53.78 12.79
CA GLU A 58 1.36 53.03 12.68
C GLU A 58 1.03 52.53 11.26
N GLU A 59 1.69 53.05 10.23
CA GLU A 59 1.47 52.68 8.82
C GLU A 59 1.97 51.25 8.50
N MET A 60 2.93 50.69 9.26
CA MET A 60 3.38 49.30 9.08
C MET A 60 2.46 48.25 9.72
N ARG A 61 1.49 48.63 10.55
CA ARG A 61 0.58 47.67 11.19
C ARG A 61 -0.35 47.00 10.18
N LEU A 62 -0.77 47.72 9.14
CA LEU A 62 -1.64 47.18 8.08
C LEU A 62 -0.91 46.17 7.18
N GLU A 63 0.37 46.41 6.89
CA GLU A 63 1.19 45.45 6.14
C GLU A 63 1.59 44.23 6.99
N ALA A 64 1.80 44.43 8.30
CA ALA A 64 2.04 43.33 9.23
C ALA A 64 0.81 42.42 9.34
N THR A 65 -0.39 42.97 9.45
CA THR A 65 -1.64 42.18 9.48
C THR A 65 -1.89 41.44 8.17
N ALA A 66 -1.56 42.02 7.00
CA ALA A 66 -1.65 41.32 5.72
C ALA A 66 -0.65 40.15 5.60
N LYS A 67 0.58 40.33 6.10
CA LYS A 67 1.60 39.25 6.15
C LYS A 67 1.23 38.17 7.16
N GLU A 68 0.63 38.53 8.29
CA GLU A 68 0.12 37.59 9.29
C GLU A 68 -1.04 36.77 8.73
N ALA A 69 -2.00 37.39 8.01
CA ALA A 69 -3.09 36.68 7.35
C ALA A 69 -2.57 35.64 6.34
N LEU A 70 -1.56 35.99 5.54
CA LEU A 70 -0.91 35.05 4.61
C LEU A 70 -0.13 33.94 5.33
N ALA A 71 0.50 34.25 6.47
CA ALA A 71 1.17 33.25 7.30
C ALA A 71 0.17 32.25 7.90
N HIS A 72 -0.98 32.74 8.40
CA HIS A 72 -2.07 31.90 8.91
C HIS A 72 -2.69 31.04 7.81
N GLU A 73 -2.94 31.59 6.62
CA GLU A 73 -3.42 30.81 5.48
C GLU A 73 -2.44 29.70 5.09
N LYS A 74 -1.13 29.99 5.11
CA LYS A 74 -0.10 29.01 4.79
C LYS A 74 -0.01 27.90 5.83
N ILE A 75 -0.20 28.21 7.11
CA ILE A 75 -0.25 27.22 8.21
C ILE A 75 -1.46 26.31 8.01
N LEU A 76 -2.66 26.88 7.87
CA LEU A 76 -3.89 26.11 7.64
C LEU A 76 -3.82 25.24 6.38
N ARG A 77 -3.23 25.77 5.29
CA ARG A 77 -3.03 25.01 4.06
C ARG A 77 -2.02 23.87 4.25
N SER A 78 -1.01 24.05 5.10
CA SER A 78 -0.05 23.00 5.41
C SER A 78 -0.65 21.88 6.27
N GLU A 79 -1.55 22.23 7.20
CA GLU A 79 -2.28 21.26 8.03
C GLU A 79 -3.26 20.44 7.19
N LYS A 80 -4.07 21.10 6.33
CA LYS A 80 -4.96 20.40 5.40
C LYS A 80 -4.21 19.43 4.49
N LYS A 81 -3.04 19.83 3.97
CA LYS A 81 -2.19 18.93 3.16
C LYS A 81 -1.66 17.74 3.95
N ARG A 82 -1.36 17.91 5.25
CA ARG A 82 -0.93 16.81 6.11
C ARG A 82 -2.08 15.86 6.38
N GLU A 83 -3.27 16.37 6.67
CA GLU A 83 -4.47 15.56 6.89
C GLU A 83 -4.88 14.78 5.63
N GLU A 84 -4.79 15.40 4.45
CA GLU A 84 -4.99 14.71 3.17
C GLU A 84 -3.94 13.62 2.91
N ALA A 85 -2.68 13.89 3.24
CA ALA A 85 -1.59 12.92 3.11
C ALA A 85 -1.80 11.73 4.06
N GLU A 86 -2.18 11.97 5.31
CA GLU A 86 -2.51 10.94 6.32
C GLU A 86 -3.70 10.10 5.85
N ARG A 87 -4.81 10.72 5.44
CA ARG A 87 -5.96 10.00 4.87
C ARG A 87 -5.58 9.16 3.65
N SER A 88 -4.71 9.67 2.77
CA SER A 88 -4.26 8.92 1.60
C SER A 88 -3.37 7.73 1.99
N ALA A 89 -2.55 7.87 3.03
CA ALA A 89 -1.72 6.82 3.57
C ALA A 89 -2.57 5.73 4.23
N ASP A 90 -3.58 6.10 5.02
CA ASP A 90 -4.51 5.16 5.65
C ASP A 90 -5.27 4.33 4.62
N LEU A 91 -5.74 4.97 3.53
CA LEU A 91 -6.40 4.26 2.44
C LEU A 91 -5.44 3.33 1.68
N ALA A 92 -4.18 3.74 1.51
CA ALA A 92 -3.16 2.89 0.89
C ALA A 92 -2.81 1.69 1.78
N GLU A 93 -2.71 1.88 3.10
CA GLU A 93 -2.47 0.81 4.06
C GLU A 93 -3.65 -0.17 4.12
N ALA A 94 -4.89 0.34 4.14
CA ALA A 94 -6.09 -0.50 4.09
C ALA A 94 -6.13 -1.38 2.82
N ARG A 95 -5.79 -0.80 1.65
CA ARG A 95 -5.67 -1.55 0.39
C ARG A 95 -4.53 -2.57 0.44
N ALA A 96 -3.37 -2.20 0.97
CA ALA A 96 -2.24 -3.11 1.12
C ALA A 96 -2.58 -4.29 2.07
N ALA A 97 -3.33 -4.03 3.14
CA ALA A 97 -3.81 -5.06 4.05
C ALA A 97 -4.80 -6.02 3.36
N GLN A 98 -5.72 -5.50 2.54
CA GLN A 98 -6.65 -6.33 1.75
C GLN A 98 -5.89 -7.23 0.76
N VAL A 99 -4.94 -6.67 0.00
CA VAL A 99 -4.12 -7.45 -0.94
C VAL A 99 -3.30 -8.51 -0.21
N ARG A 100 -2.71 -8.18 0.94
CA ARG A 100 -1.97 -9.15 1.78
C ARG A 100 -2.89 -10.26 2.30
N ALA A 101 -4.12 -9.94 2.69
CA ALA A 101 -5.10 -10.92 3.14
C ALA A 101 -5.50 -11.86 1.99
N GLU A 102 -5.73 -11.32 0.79
CA GLU A 102 -6.03 -12.09 -0.43
C GLU A 102 -4.89 -13.06 -0.77
N ILE A 103 -3.63 -12.56 -0.79
CA ILE A 103 -2.45 -13.40 -1.06
C ILE A 103 -2.34 -14.53 -0.03
N ARG A 104 -2.53 -14.23 1.25
CA ARG A 104 -2.51 -15.24 2.31
C ARG A 104 -3.63 -16.27 2.13
N ALA A 105 -4.84 -15.83 1.76
CA ALA A 105 -5.95 -16.73 1.47
C ALA A 105 -5.63 -17.66 0.29
N GLN A 106 -5.08 -17.13 -0.80
CA GLN A 106 -4.65 -17.94 -1.95
C GLN A 106 -3.53 -18.92 -1.60
N GLN A 107 -2.54 -18.50 -0.82
CA GLN A 107 -1.46 -19.39 -0.37
C GLN A 107 -2.00 -20.53 0.52
N MET A 108 -2.96 -20.23 1.41
CA MET A 108 -3.61 -21.23 2.24
C MET A 108 -4.40 -22.23 1.39
N GLN A 109 -5.14 -21.77 0.38
CA GLN A 109 -5.84 -22.65 -0.57
C GLN A 109 -4.87 -23.52 -1.37
N ARG A 110 -3.75 -22.97 -1.85
CA ARG A 110 -2.70 -23.72 -2.55
C ARG A 110 -2.07 -24.80 -1.65
N LYS A 111 -1.76 -24.45 -0.39
CA LYS A 111 -1.23 -25.40 0.60
C LYS A 111 -2.25 -26.50 0.92
N GLN A 112 -3.53 -26.16 1.12
CA GLN A 112 -4.59 -27.14 1.38
C GLN A 112 -4.82 -28.06 0.16
N ALA A 113 -4.78 -27.54 -1.06
CA ALA A 113 -4.87 -28.35 -2.26
C ALA A 113 -3.67 -29.31 -2.39
N ALA A 114 -2.45 -28.83 -2.06
CA ALA A 114 -1.25 -29.66 -2.06
C ALA A 114 -1.29 -30.75 -0.98
N THR A 115 -1.75 -30.44 0.24
CA THR A 115 -1.89 -31.43 1.32
C THR A 115 -3.02 -32.41 1.04
N GLN A 116 -4.14 -32.00 0.45
CA GLN A 116 -5.21 -32.90 0.04
C GLN A 116 -4.75 -33.85 -1.08
N ARG A 117 -3.97 -33.35 -2.04
CA ARG A 117 -3.34 -34.19 -3.07
C ARG A 117 -2.35 -35.17 -2.42
N ALA A 118 -1.47 -34.70 -1.54
CA ALA A 118 -0.53 -35.56 -0.82
C ALA A 118 -1.23 -36.58 0.09
N ALA A 119 -2.36 -36.23 0.71
CA ALA A 119 -3.19 -37.12 1.52
C ALA A 119 -3.83 -38.23 0.66
N ARG A 120 -4.29 -37.91 -0.55
CA ARG A 120 -4.77 -38.91 -1.53
C ARG A 120 -3.68 -39.87 -1.98
N LEU A 121 -2.42 -39.41 -2.04
CA LEU A 121 -1.26 -40.26 -2.33
C LEU A 121 -0.71 -41.00 -1.11
N SER A 122 -1.01 -40.59 0.12
CA SER A 122 -0.58 -41.25 1.35
C SER A 122 -1.65 -42.20 1.88
N LYS A 123 -2.25 -42.99 0.98
CA LYS A 123 -3.13 -44.10 1.39
C LYS A 123 -2.31 -45.09 2.25
N PRO A 124 -2.83 -45.53 3.40
CA PRO A 124 -2.12 -46.46 4.30
C PRO A 124 -1.78 -47.81 3.64
N GLY A 125 -2.47 -48.17 2.55
CA GLY A 125 -2.17 -49.35 1.73
C GLY A 125 -0.77 -49.32 1.10
N ILE A 126 -0.27 -48.15 0.69
CA ILE A 126 1.06 -48.03 0.06
C ILE A 126 2.18 -48.40 1.05
N ARG A 127 2.01 -48.08 2.33
CA ARG A 127 2.99 -48.47 3.37
C ARG A 127 3.08 -49.99 3.53
N ARG A 128 1.94 -50.69 3.46
CA ARG A 128 1.88 -52.16 3.52
C ARG A 128 2.50 -52.80 2.28
N VAL A 129 2.25 -52.24 1.10
CA VAL A 129 2.86 -52.73 -0.14
C VAL A 129 4.38 -52.53 -0.14
N ARG A 130 4.88 -51.41 0.42
CA ARG A 130 6.33 -51.16 0.57
C ARG A 130 7.00 -52.14 1.52
N SER A 131 6.38 -52.45 2.67
CA SER A 131 6.95 -53.45 3.59
C SER A 131 6.97 -54.85 2.98
N ILE A 132 5.95 -55.22 2.19
CA ILE A 132 5.92 -56.50 1.49
C ILE A 132 6.99 -56.52 0.38
N ALA A 133 7.12 -55.46 -0.42
CA ALA A 133 8.15 -55.36 -1.45
C ALA A 133 9.57 -55.43 -0.85
N ALA A 134 9.80 -54.76 0.28
CA ALA A 134 11.08 -54.83 1.00
C ALA A 134 11.38 -56.25 1.51
N LEU A 135 10.38 -56.94 2.06
CA LEU A 135 10.51 -58.35 2.48
C LEU A 135 10.82 -59.25 1.28
N VAL A 136 10.14 -59.08 0.15
CA VAL A 136 10.39 -59.85 -1.08
C VAL A 136 11.80 -59.59 -1.62
N THR A 137 12.28 -58.34 -1.63
CA THR A 137 13.67 -58.05 -2.02
C THR A 137 14.68 -58.72 -1.11
N LEU A 138 14.46 -58.68 0.21
CA LEU A 138 15.37 -59.29 1.18
C LEU A 138 15.38 -60.81 1.04
N LEU A 139 14.21 -61.43 0.86
CA LEU A 139 14.09 -62.87 0.60
C LEU A 139 14.80 -63.27 -0.70
N GLY A 140 14.68 -62.45 -1.75
CA GLY A 140 15.38 -62.63 -3.03
C GLY A 140 16.90 -62.55 -2.88
N VAL A 141 17.43 -61.59 -2.10
CA VAL A 141 18.87 -61.51 -1.80
C VAL A 141 19.35 -62.79 -1.09
N VAL A 142 18.64 -63.22 -0.04
CA VAL A 142 19.00 -64.44 0.71
C VAL A 142 18.95 -65.67 -0.19
N ALA A 143 17.90 -65.82 -1.00
CA ALA A 143 17.77 -66.90 -1.96
C ALA A 143 18.87 -66.87 -3.03
N ALA A 144 19.37 -65.69 -3.42
CA ALA A 144 20.46 -65.56 -4.37
C ALA A 144 21.77 -66.10 -3.78
N PHE A 145 22.09 -65.77 -2.53
CA PHE A 145 23.27 -66.31 -1.84
C PHE A 145 23.22 -67.83 -1.69
N VAL A 146 22.06 -68.39 -1.35
CA VAL A 146 21.87 -69.85 -1.26
C VAL A 146 22.00 -70.50 -2.63
N SER A 147 21.43 -69.89 -3.66
CA SER A 147 21.48 -70.41 -5.04
C SER A 147 22.89 -70.37 -5.63
N ILE A 148 23.72 -69.38 -5.24
CA ILE A 148 25.14 -69.34 -5.61
C ILE A 148 25.87 -70.55 -5.01
N GLY A 149 25.63 -70.87 -3.74
CA GLY A 149 26.21 -72.07 -3.11
C GLY A 149 25.78 -73.38 -3.80
N LEU A 150 24.51 -73.46 -4.21
CA LEU A 150 23.98 -74.62 -4.96
C LEU A 150 24.57 -74.75 -6.37
N LEU A 151 24.92 -73.63 -7.01
CA LEU A 151 25.61 -73.63 -8.31
C LEU A 151 27.00 -74.29 -8.19
N PHE A 152 27.76 -73.98 -7.14
CA PHE A 152 29.05 -74.62 -6.87
C PHE A 152 28.92 -76.12 -6.53
N ALA A 153 27.76 -76.55 -6.04
CA ALA A 153 27.45 -77.96 -5.80
C ALA A 153 26.96 -78.71 -7.06
N GLY A 154 26.92 -78.06 -8.23
CA GLY A 154 26.57 -78.70 -9.50
C GLY A 154 25.06 -78.86 -9.76
N ALA A 155 24.19 -78.25 -8.95
CA ALA A 155 22.73 -78.38 -9.05
C ALA A 155 22.10 -77.59 -10.23
N GLY A 156 22.92 -76.96 -11.09
CA GLY A 156 22.47 -76.20 -12.25
C GLY A 156 22.01 -74.76 -11.92
N ALA A 157 21.80 -73.96 -12.96
CA ALA A 157 21.50 -72.52 -12.85
C ALA A 157 20.02 -72.18 -12.59
N GLY A 158 19.12 -73.18 -12.58
CA GLY A 158 17.68 -73.00 -12.37
C GLY A 158 17.29 -72.15 -11.15
N PRO A 159 17.79 -72.43 -9.92
CA PRO A 159 17.42 -71.67 -8.74
C PRO A 159 17.94 -70.21 -8.74
N LEU A 160 19.07 -69.94 -9.40
CA LEU A 160 19.61 -68.58 -9.56
C LEU A 160 18.68 -67.69 -10.38
N ILE A 161 18.10 -68.24 -11.45
CA ILE A 161 17.21 -67.48 -12.35
C ILE A 161 15.95 -67.05 -11.60
N TRP A 162 15.34 -67.95 -10.82
CA TRP A 162 14.16 -67.63 -10.01
C TRP A 162 14.44 -66.61 -8.91
N SER A 163 15.61 -66.70 -8.28
CA SER A 163 16.01 -65.73 -7.26
C SER A 163 16.25 -64.34 -7.83
N LEU A 164 16.92 -64.24 -8.99
CA LEU A 164 17.17 -62.97 -9.67
C LEU A 164 15.87 -62.32 -10.18
N LEU A 165 14.90 -63.14 -10.60
CA LEU A 165 13.58 -62.68 -11.02
C LEU A 165 12.78 -62.11 -9.82
N GLY A 166 12.81 -62.79 -8.67
CA GLY A 166 12.19 -62.29 -7.43
C GLY A 166 12.83 -61.00 -6.93
N LEU A 167 14.16 -60.91 -7.01
CA LEU A 167 14.94 -59.72 -6.65
C LEU A 167 14.58 -58.51 -7.54
N SER A 168 14.55 -58.71 -8.86
CA SER A 168 14.24 -57.64 -9.82
C SER A 168 12.79 -57.16 -9.70
N ALA A 169 11.83 -58.06 -9.49
CA ALA A 169 10.43 -57.71 -9.25
C ALA A 169 10.25 -56.93 -7.93
N GLY A 170 10.90 -57.36 -6.85
CA GLY A 170 10.89 -56.64 -5.57
C GLY A 170 11.55 -55.25 -5.68
N ALA A 171 12.69 -55.15 -6.37
CA ALA A 171 13.39 -53.88 -6.53
C ALA A 171 12.60 -52.92 -7.43
N GLY A 172 12.02 -53.42 -8.53
CA GLY A 172 11.19 -52.64 -9.44
C GLY A 172 9.95 -52.06 -8.76
N THR A 173 9.27 -52.85 -7.92
CA THR A 173 8.14 -52.35 -7.12
C THR A 173 8.56 -51.31 -6.08
N LEU A 174 9.74 -51.45 -5.46
CA LEU A 174 10.28 -50.47 -4.52
C LEU A 174 10.64 -49.14 -5.19
N VAL A 175 11.17 -49.18 -6.43
CA VAL A 175 11.49 -47.98 -7.24
C VAL A 175 10.22 -47.26 -7.69
N LEU A 176 9.20 -47.99 -8.15
CA LEU A 176 7.91 -47.39 -8.53
C LEU A 176 7.19 -46.74 -7.33
N LEU A 177 7.42 -47.27 -6.13
CA LEU A 177 6.79 -46.82 -4.89
C LEU A 177 7.69 -45.88 -4.06
N ALA A 178 8.84 -45.51 -4.62
CA ALA A 178 9.77 -44.57 -4.02
C ALA A 178 9.17 -43.15 -4.00
N PRO A 179 9.12 -42.49 -2.83
CA PRO A 179 8.56 -41.16 -2.71
C PRO A 179 9.59 -40.17 -3.25
N GLY A 180 9.44 -39.73 -4.50
CA GLY A 180 10.33 -38.69 -5.04
C GLY A 180 10.34 -38.47 -6.54
N ARG A 181 9.65 -39.29 -7.34
CA ARG A 181 9.61 -39.12 -8.81
C ARG A 181 8.23 -38.79 -9.37
N ALA A 182 7.32 -38.27 -8.55
CA ALA A 182 6.30 -37.37 -9.10
C ALA A 182 6.99 -36.03 -9.36
N LYS A 183 7.74 -35.94 -10.48
CA LYS A 183 8.15 -34.64 -11.02
C LYS A 183 6.87 -33.88 -11.31
N LEU A 184 6.51 -32.98 -10.40
CA LEU A 184 5.55 -31.94 -10.69
C LEU A 184 6.24 -31.03 -11.69
N GLU A 185 5.68 -30.97 -12.89
CA GLU A 185 6.02 -29.97 -13.89
C GLU A 185 5.90 -28.59 -13.21
N PRO A 186 6.97 -27.78 -13.16
CA PRO A 186 6.87 -26.43 -12.62
C PRO A 186 5.97 -25.62 -13.56
N ILE A 187 4.75 -25.35 -13.11
CA ILE A 187 3.89 -24.34 -13.73
C ILE A 187 4.65 -23.03 -13.63
N ALA A 188 4.88 -22.39 -14.79
CA ALA A 188 5.62 -21.16 -14.93
C ALA A 188 5.18 -20.12 -13.87
N ASP A 189 6.13 -19.75 -13.01
CA ASP A 189 5.96 -18.62 -12.10
C ASP A 189 5.83 -17.35 -12.94
N GLU A 190 4.66 -16.74 -12.90
CA GLU A 190 4.48 -15.33 -13.25
C GLU A 190 5.14 -14.51 -12.13
N VAL A 191 6.45 -14.33 -12.25
CA VAL A 191 7.25 -13.49 -11.36
C VAL A 191 6.89 -12.04 -11.62
N LEU A 192 6.06 -11.49 -10.74
CA LEU A 192 5.98 -10.06 -10.47
C LEU A 192 7.36 -9.60 -9.95
N PRO A 193 7.93 -8.47 -10.42
CA PRO A 193 9.24 -8.02 -9.98
C PRO A 193 9.20 -7.60 -8.52
N GLU A 194 9.86 -8.37 -7.66
CA GLU A 194 10.19 -7.96 -6.29
C GLU A 194 11.45 -7.11 -6.33
N GLU A 195 11.29 -5.90 -5.81
CA GLU A 195 12.28 -4.86 -5.63
C GLU A 195 13.40 -5.33 -4.69
N ALA A 196 14.48 -5.88 -5.26
CA ALA A 196 15.67 -6.23 -4.51
C ALA A 196 16.57 -5.02 -4.34
N VAL A 197 16.48 -4.44 -3.14
CA VAL A 197 17.47 -3.55 -2.53
C VAL A 197 18.85 -4.21 -2.60
N ALA A 198 19.80 -3.53 -3.25
CA ALA A 198 21.20 -3.92 -3.29
C ALA A 198 21.87 -3.72 -1.92
N PRO A 199 22.68 -4.68 -1.47
CA PRO A 199 23.95 -4.35 -0.85
C PRO A 199 25.11 -4.82 -1.71
N ALA A 200 26.13 -3.96 -1.75
CA ALA A 200 27.40 -4.17 -2.43
C ALA A 200 28.01 -5.54 -2.15
N ALA A 201 28.47 -6.21 -3.20
CA ALA A 201 29.37 -7.34 -3.12
C ALA A 201 30.68 -6.96 -3.81
N GLU A 202 31.68 -6.89 -2.95
CA GLU A 202 33.10 -6.80 -3.21
C GLU A 202 33.59 -8.05 -3.97
N SER A 203 34.45 -7.78 -4.94
CA SER A 203 35.38 -8.67 -5.65
C SER A 203 35.52 -10.13 -5.17
N ALA A 204 35.22 -11.07 -6.08
CA ALA A 204 35.92 -12.35 -6.16
C ALA A 204 35.95 -12.82 -7.62
N VAL A 205 37.16 -12.78 -8.19
CA VAL A 205 37.51 -13.35 -9.48
C VAL A 205 37.85 -14.83 -9.21
N ALA A 206 37.16 -15.77 -9.85
CA ALA A 206 37.54 -17.18 -9.81
C ALA A 206 37.13 -17.87 -11.13
N GLU A 207 38.17 -18.07 -11.94
CA GLU A 207 38.48 -19.18 -12.85
C GLU A 207 37.38 -19.92 -13.63
N LEU A 208 37.64 -19.93 -14.94
CA LEU A 208 37.01 -20.69 -16.01
C LEU A 208 37.16 -22.20 -15.78
N SER A 209 36.07 -22.94 -15.92
CA SER A 209 36.11 -24.32 -16.43
C SER A 209 34.98 -24.51 -17.43
N GLU A 210 35.41 -24.80 -18.65
CA GLU A 210 34.62 -25.04 -19.85
C GLU A 210 33.95 -26.42 -19.72
N VAL A 211 32.63 -26.43 -19.55
CA VAL A 211 31.81 -27.62 -19.75
C VAL A 211 31.04 -27.40 -21.04
N GLU A 212 31.50 -28.08 -22.09
CA GLU A 212 30.82 -28.17 -23.37
C GLU A 212 29.52 -28.98 -23.15
N ILE A 213 28.42 -28.27 -22.88
CA ILE A 213 27.06 -28.82 -22.81
C ILE A 213 26.36 -28.38 -24.10
N GLU A 214 25.56 -29.28 -24.68
CA GLU A 214 24.68 -29.04 -25.83
C GLU A 214 23.64 -27.93 -25.52
N ASP A 215 24.09 -26.67 -25.46
CA ASP A 215 23.33 -25.51 -24.97
C ASP A 215 22.86 -24.60 -26.11
N GLY A 216 22.94 -25.04 -27.37
CA GLY A 216 22.53 -24.24 -28.53
C GLY A 216 21.07 -23.79 -28.47
N ALA A 217 20.17 -24.67 -28.03
CA ALA A 217 18.74 -24.35 -27.90
C ALA A 217 18.45 -23.45 -26.70
N ALA A 218 19.12 -23.67 -25.57
CA ALA A 218 18.95 -22.87 -24.35
C ALA A 218 19.52 -21.45 -24.53
N THR A 219 20.71 -21.32 -25.14
CA THR A 219 21.30 -20.03 -25.48
C THR A 219 20.50 -19.29 -26.56
N ALA A 220 19.96 -19.99 -27.56
CA ALA A 220 19.07 -19.39 -28.56
C ALA A 220 17.76 -18.87 -27.95
N ALA A 221 17.14 -19.63 -27.02
CA ALA A 221 15.95 -19.20 -26.30
C ALA A 221 16.23 -17.99 -25.41
N HIS A 222 17.38 -17.98 -24.72
CA HIS A 222 17.82 -16.83 -23.92
C HIS A 222 18.04 -15.58 -24.78
N ASN A 223 18.73 -15.72 -25.92
CA ASN A 223 18.96 -14.62 -26.85
C ASN A 223 17.64 -14.11 -27.48
N ALA A 224 16.69 -14.99 -27.78
CA ALA A 224 15.36 -14.61 -28.25
C ALA A 224 14.56 -13.84 -27.18
N ALA A 225 14.63 -14.29 -25.92
CA ALA A 225 14.01 -13.59 -24.79
C ALA A 225 14.61 -12.20 -24.56
N GLN A 226 15.95 -12.06 -24.66
CA GLN A 226 16.63 -10.78 -24.57
C GLN A 226 16.22 -9.82 -25.70
N ARG A 227 16.09 -10.32 -26.94
CA ARG A 227 15.61 -9.51 -28.07
C ARG A 227 14.17 -9.05 -27.87
N ALA A 228 13.27 -9.93 -27.41
CA ALA A 228 11.90 -9.56 -27.10
C ALA A 228 11.79 -8.52 -25.97
N ALA A 229 12.64 -8.63 -24.95
CA ALA A 229 12.74 -7.63 -23.88
C ALA A 229 13.25 -6.28 -24.40
N ALA A 230 14.29 -6.30 -25.24
CA ALA A 230 14.84 -5.10 -25.87
C ALA A 230 13.80 -4.39 -26.75
N GLU A 231 12.99 -5.13 -27.51
CA GLU A 231 11.88 -4.57 -28.30
C GLU A 231 10.81 -3.91 -27.43
N ARG A 232 10.43 -4.52 -26.31
CA ARG A 232 9.46 -3.94 -25.37
C ARG A 232 9.97 -2.61 -24.80
N ILE A 233 11.25 -2.57 -24.41
CA ILE A 233 11.90 -1.35 -23.92
C ILE A 233 11.96 -0.28 -25.03
N ALA A 234 12.29 -0.67 -26.26
CA ALA A 234 12.31 0.25 -27.40
C ALA A 234 10.93 0.84 -27.69
N ARG A 235 9.86 0.02 -27.69
CA ARG A 235 8.47 0.46 -27.85
C ARG A 235 8.03 1.39 -26.71
N ALA A 236 8.36 1.05 -25.46
CA ALA A 236 8.06 1.91 -24.31
C ALA A 236 8.78 3.26 -24.41
N ARG A 237 10.05 3.28 -24.80
CA ARG A 237 10.81 4.52 -25.04
C ARG A 237 10.26 5.32 -26.21
N ALA A 238 9.82 4.66 -27.28
CA ALA A 238 9.17 5.33 -28.42
C ALA A 238 7.85 6.00 -27.99
N MET A 239 7.01 5.31 -27.22
CA MET A 239 5.79 5.88 -26.65
C MET A 239 6.08 7.04 -25.67
N ALA A 240 7.09 6.92 -24.82
CA ALA A 240 7.50 8.00 -23.93
C ALA A 240 7.98 9.24 -24.69
N ARG A 241 8.77 9.05 -25.76
CA ARG A 241 9.21 10.15 -26.65
C ARG A 241 8.03 10.77 -27.41
N ALA A 242 7.09 9.97 -27.90
CA ALA A 242 5.89 10.44 -28.55
C ALA A 242 5.02 11.28 -27.58
N ARG A 243 4.86 10.81 -26.33
CA ARG A 243 4.20 11.57 -25.26
C ARG A 243 4.93 12.88 -24.98
N ALA A 244 6.24 12.86 -24.81
CA ALA A 244 7.02 14.08 -24.55
C ALA A 244 6.94 15.10 -25.71
N ARG A 245 6.92 14.62 -26.96
CA ARG A 245 6.69 15.48 -28.14
C ARG A 245 5.27 16.05 -28.16
N ALA A 246 4.26 15.25 -27.83
CA ALA A 246 2.88 15.73 -27.70
C ALA A 246 2.71 16.72 -26.53
N SER A 247 3.41 16.53 -25.40
CA SER A 247 3.44 17.50 -24.30
C SER A 247 4.03 18.82 -24.77
N ARG A 248 5.15 18.77 -25.50
CA ARG A 248 5.85 19.95 -26.00
C ARG A 248 5.09 20.68 -27.10
N ALA A 249 4.32 19.94 -27.91
CA ALA A 249 3.44 20.49 -28.94
C ALA A 249 2.08 21.00 -28.40
N GLY A 250 1.86 20.96 -27.08
CA GLY A 250 0.62 21.45 -26.45
C GLY A 250 -0.63 20.63 -26.79
N SER A 251 -0.49 19.49 -27.47
CA SER A 251 -1.60 18.68 -27.99
C SER A 251 -1.95 17.49 -27.08
N GLN A 252 -1.39 17.42 -25.87
CA GLN A 252 -1.84 16.43 -24.90
C GLN A 252 -3.22 16.83 -24.36
N PRO A 253 -4.23 15.94 -24.39
CA PRO A 253 -5.35 16.06 -23.48
C PRO A 253 -4.73 15.94 -22.09
N ARG A 254 -4.55 17.08 -21.43
CA ARG A 254 -4.19 17.16 -20.03
C ARG A 254 -5.32 16.41 -19.31
N MET A 255 -5.11 15.15 -18.97
CA MET A 255 -5.90 14.49 -17.93
C MET A 255 -5.48 15.16 -16.63
N GLU A 256 -5.97 16.38 -16.50
CA GLU A 256 -6.12 17.08 -15.27
C GLU A 256 -6.98 16.17 -14.40
N ASN A 257 -6.37 15.55 -13.39
CA ASN A 257 -7.09 15.10 -12.22
C ASN A 257 -7.64 16.36 -11.54
N GLN A 258 -8.69 16.94 -12.12
CA GLN A 258 -9.44 18.01 -11.50
C GLN A 258 -10.52 17.36 -10.64
N PRO A 259 -10.50 17.60 -9.31
CA PRO A 259 -11.65 17.31 -8.46
C PRO A 259 -12.85 18.23 -8.75
N ASP A 260 -12.71 19.20 -9.66
CA ASP A 260 -13.82 20.06 -10.09
C ASP A 260 -14.57 19.45 -11.28
N SER A 261 -15.73 18.93 -10.90
CA SER A 261 -16.72 18.19 -11.66
C SER A 261 -17.21 18.84 -12.97
N MET A 262 -17.56 17.96 -13.91
CA MET A 262 -18.40 18.20 -15.09
C MET A 262 -19.65 19.06 -14.79
N LEU A 263 -20.15 19.03 -13.54
CA LEU A 263 -21.29 19.80 -13.06
C LEU A 263 -21.03 21.31 -12.96
N LEU A 264 -19.81 21.73 -12.60
CA LEU A 264 -19.44 23.16 -12.58
C LEU A 264 -19.32 23.72 -14.00
N ARG A 265 -18.90 22.88 -14.95
CA ARG A 265 -18.85 23.25 -16.37
C ARG A 265 -20.26 23.41 -16.93
N GLU A 266 -21.13 22.47 -16.65
CA GLU A 266 -22.53 22.52 -17.07
C GLU A 266 -23.28 23.69 -16.41
N ALA A 267 -23.02 23.97 -15.13
CA ALA A 267 -23.58 25.13 -14.43
C ALA A 267 -23.11 26.46 -15.06
N ARG A 268 -21.83 26.59 -15.42
CA ARG A 268 -21.33 27.79 -16.12
C ARG A 268 -21.94 27.94 -17.52
N GLU A 269 -22.14 26.84 -18.23
CA GLU A 269 -22.78 26.83 -19.54
C GLU A 269 -24.28 27.14 -19.47
N GLN A 270 -24.96 26.75 -18.38
CA GLN A 270 -26.35 27.15 -18.11
C GLN A 270 -26.44 28.64 -17.79
N VAL A 271 -25.57 29.16 -16.93
CA VAL A 271 -25.51 30.61 -16.62
C VAL A 271 -25.18 31.43 -17.87
N ALA A 272 -24.25 30.97 -18.71
CA ALA A 272 -23.93 31.64 -19.97
C ALA A 272 -25.12 31.63 -20.97
N ARG A 273 -25.90 30.55 -21.00
CA ARG A 273 -27.12 30.46 -21.81
C ARG A 273 -28.21 31.39 -21.29
N GLU A 274 -28.42 31.45 -19.98
CA GLU A 274 -29.39 32.36 -19.35
C GLU A 274 -29.01 33.83 -19.57
N GLN A 275 -27.73 34.18 -19.44
CA GLN A 275 -27.24 35.54 -19.74
C GLN A 275 -27.34 35.88 -21.23
N GLY A 276 -27.11 34.90 -22.12
CA GLY A 276 -27.31 35.07 -23.55
C GLY A 276 -28.78 35.30 -23.93
N LEU A 277 -29.70 34.58 -23.28
CA LEU A 277 -31.14 34.75 -23.45
C LEU A 277 -31.64 36.07 -22.85
N ALA A 278 -31.09 36.49 -21.71
CA ALA A 278 -31.39 37.79 -21.10
C ALA A 278 -30.90 38.97 -21.97
N ARG A 279 -29.74 38.83 -22.63
CA ARG A 279 -29.27 39.82 -23.62
C ARG A 279 -30.07 39.80 -24.91
N ALA A 280 -30.57 38.64 -25.34
CA ALA A 280 -31.44 38.52 -26.52
C ALA A 280 -32.87 39.04 -26.26
N GLY A 281 -33.35 39.00 -25.02
CA GLY A 281 -34.63 39.57 -24.59
C GLY A 281 -34.59 41.06 -24.27
N ALA A 282 -33.40 41.67 -24.16
CA ALA A 282 -33.23 43.10 -23.96
C ALA A 282 -33.28 43.86 -25.30
N VAL A 283 -34.41 43.74 -26.01
CA VAL A 283 -34.81 44.71 -27.02
C VAL A 283 -35.79 45.67 -26.35
N VAL A 284 -35.26 46.86 -26.02
CA VAL A 284 -35.89 48.17 -25.74
C VAL A 284 -37.40 48.17 -25.38
N PRO A 285 -37.74 48.66 -24.18
CA PRO A 285 -38.49 49.93 -24.09
C PRO A 285 -37.94 50.84 -22.97
N ASP A 286 -37.60 52.08 -23.28
CA ASP A 286 -38.49 53.26 -23.25
C ASP A 286 -38.96 53.63 -21.84
N GLU A 287 -38.65 54.86 -21.46
CA GLU A 287 -38.71 55.40 -20.11
C GLU A 287 -40.16 55.44 -19.60
N ARG A 288 -40.48 54.64 -18.57
CA ARG A 288 -41.73 54.77 -17.82
C ARG A 288 -41.47 55.36 -16.43
N PRO A 289 -42.30 56.31 -15.96
CA PRO A 289 -42.05 57.01 -14.72
C PRO A 289 -42.19 56.08 -13.51
N VAL A 290 -41.28 56.27 -12.55
CA VAL A 290 -41.03 55.52 -11.31
C VAL A 290 -42.27 55.33 -10.41
N THR A 291 -43.37 56.04 -10.69
CA THR A 291 -44.61 55.97 -9.89
C THR A 291 -45.46 54.73 -10.15
N ALA A 292 -45.31 54.04 -11.29
CA ALA A 292 -46.06 52.81 -11.58
C ALA A 292 -45.45 51.56 -10.91
N GLN A 293 -44.11 51.53 -10.74
CA GLN A 293 -43.39 50.38 -10.19
C GLN A 293 -43.66 50.17 -8.68
N ILE A 294 -43.91 51.25 -7.95
CA ILE A 294 -44.23 51.19 -6.51
C ILE A 294 -45.65 50.63 -6.28
N ALA A 295 -46.57 50.83 -7.23
CA ALA A 295 -47.93 50.29 -7.17
C ALA A 295 -47.97 48.80 -7.54
N GLU A 296 -47.18 48.36 -8.52
CA GLU A 296 -47.04 46.94 -8.87
C GLU A 296 -46.36 46.14 -7.75
N GLN A 297 -45.29 46.65 -7.14
CA GLN A 297 -44.61 45.97 -6.03
C GLN A 297 -45.50 45.79 -4.80
N LYS A 298 -46.33 46.78 -4.45
CA LYS A 298 -47.32 46.65 -3.36
C LYS A 298 -48.44 45.65 -3.69
N SER A 299 -48.78 45.50 -4.96
CA SER A 299 -49.78 44.51 -5.39
C SER A 299 -49.22 43.08 -5.43
N GLU A 300 -47.92 42.93 -5.69
CA GLU A 300 -47.22 41.65 -5.65
C GLU A 300 -46.95 41.16 -4.21
N GLU A 301 -46.61 42.06 -3.27
CA GLU A 301 -46.51 41.72 -1.85
C GLU A 301 -47.85 41.27 -1.26
N ALA A 302 -48.95 41.97 -1.57
CA ALA A 302 -50.28 41.57 -1.14
C ALA A 302 -50.74 40.23 -1.78
N ALA A 303 -50.31 39.95 -3.01
CA ALA A 303 -50.56 38.68 -3.67
C ALA A 303 -49.74 37.54 -3.04
N ALA A 304 -48.48 37.78 -2.65
CA ALA A 304 -47.62 36.82 -1.98
C ALA A 304 -48.14 36.43 -0.59
N ASP A 305 -48.61 37.39 0.21
CA ASP A 305 -49.24 37.12 1.52
C ASP A 305 -50.52 36.29 1.38
N SER A 306 -51.33 36.57 0.35
CA SER A 306 -52.54 35.77 0.06
C SER A 306 -52.22 34.36 -0.44
N MET A 307 -51.04 34.17 -1.06
CA MET A 307 -50.58 32.86 -1.55
C MET A 307 -50.00 32.01 -0.42
N PHE A 308 -49.29 32.62 0.54
CA PHE A 308 -48.82 31.95 1.76
C PHE A 308 -49.97 31.49 2.65
N ALA A 309 -50.99 32.34 2.87
CA ALA A 309 -52.20 31.96 3.62
C ALA A 309 -52.97 30.79 2.96
N ARG A 310 -52.95 30.72 1.62
CA ARG A 310 -53.58 29.63 0.85
C ARG A 310 -52.76 28.34 0.86
N TYR A 311 -51.44 28.42 1.10
CA TYR A 311 -50.56 27.26 1.26
C TYR A 311 -50.68 26.63 2.66
N GLU A 312 -50.79 27.43 3.73
CA GLU A 312 -51.03 26.90 5.07
C GLU A 312 -52.37 26.17 5.18
N GLN A 313 -53.42 26.69 4.53
CA GLN A 313 -54.74 26.05 4.52
C GLN A 313 -54.79 24.75 3.71
N LYS A 314 -53.85 24.56 2.75
CA LYS A 314 -53.76 23.36 1.89
C LYS A 314 -52.80 22.30 2.43
N ALA A 315 -51.97 22.64 3.43
CA ALA A 315 -51.09 21.69 4.13
C ALA A 315 -51.83 20.84 5.19
N GLY A 316 -53.07 21.22 5.55
CA GLY A 316 -53.91 20.50 6.51
C GLY A 316 -54.69 19.29 5.94
N GLY A 317 -54.59 18.97 4.65
CA GLY A 317 -55.37 17.89 4.06
C GLY A 317 -54.78 17.30 2.78
N ALA A 318 -54.51 15.98 2.82
CA ALA A 318 -54.14 15.08 1.71
C ALA A 318 -52.69 15.24 1.17
N GLY A 319 -51.87 14.21 1.03
CA GLY A 319 -52.06 12.76 1.17
C GLY A 319 -50.70 12.08 0.90
N ARG A 320 -50.51 10.89 1.48
CA ARG A 320 -49.28 10.09 1.43
C ARG A 320 -48.69 9.98 0.02
N LYS A 321 -47.55 10.62 -0.22
CA LYS A 321 -46.63 10.23 -1.29
C LYS A 321 -45.62 9.24 -0.70
N LYS A 322 -45.45 8.09 -1.37
CA LYS A 322 -44.47 7.07 -0.99
C LYS A 322 -43.07 7.66 -1.07
N VAL A 323 -42.43 7.82 0.09
CA VAL A 323 -41.02 8.21 0.20
C VAL A 323 -40.16 7.02 -0.24
N SER A 324 -39.16 7.29 -1.09
CA SER A 324 -38.21 6.28 -1.57
C SER A 324 -37.28 5.86 -0.42
N PRO A 325 -36.96 4.56 -0.25
CA PRO A 325 -36.11 4.05 0.83
C PRO A 325 -34.69 4.63 0.90
N PHE A 326 -34.27 5.33 -0.15
CA PHE A 326 -32.93 5.89 -0.28
C PHE A 326 -32.86 7.38 0.07
N SER A 327 -34.01 8.03 0.31
CA SER A 327 -34.05 9.45 0.68
C SER A 327 -33.62 9.72 2.13
N GLU A 328 -33.44 8.68 2.94
CA GLU A 328 -33.00 8.78 4.34
C GLU A 328 -31.55 8.32 4.58
N MET A 329 -30.88 7.72 3.60
CA MET A 329 -29.47 7.35 3.74
C MET A 329 -28.57 8.57 3.56
N GLY A 330 -28.10 9.14 4.67
CA GLY A 330 -27.14 10.23 4.71
C GLY A 330 -27.62 11.50 5.42
N ARG A 331 -28.89 11.53 5.86
CA ARG A 331 -29.40 12.61 6.71
C ARG A 331 -29.22 12.21 8.17
N VAL A 332 -28.16 12.69 8.80
CA VAL A 332 -28.02 12.64 10.27
C VAL A 332 -29.08 13.60 10.81
N GLY A 333 -30.13 13.07 11.44
CA GLY A 333 -31.15 13.88 12.08
C GLY A 333 -30.55 14.71 13.21
N ASP A 334 -31.07 15.92 13.41
CA ASP A 334 -30.80 16.71 14.62
C ASP A 334 -31.13 15.84 15.85
N THR A 335 -30.13 15.56 16.68
CA THR A 335 -30.27 14.74 17.88
C THR A 335 -30.93 15.51 19.04
N THR A 336 -31.95 16.32 18.74
CA THR A 336 -32.73 17.06 19.76
C THR A 336 -33.88 16.23 20.33
N GLU A 337 -34.20 15.08 19.75
CA GLU A 337 -35.33 14.25 20.17
C GLU A 337 -34.81 12.94 20.78
N GLY A 338 -34.37 12.99 22.05
CA GLY A 338 -34.01 11.78 22.79
C GLY A 338 -33.00 11.92 23.92
N MET A 339 -32.38 13.09 24.12
CA MET A 339 -31.54 13.31 25.30
C MET A 339 -32.42 13.72 26.48
N PRO A 340 -32.49 12.95 27.58
CA PRO A 340 -33.19 13.40 28.77
C PRO A 340 -32.54 14.69 29.27
N ASP A 341 -33.36 15.70 29.53
CA ASP A 341 -32.94 17.01 30.02
C ASP A 341 -32.05 16.83 31.26
N LEU A 342 -30.75 17.14 31.10
CA LEU A 342 -29.73 16.94 32.13
C LEU A 342 -30.04 17.78 33.38
N ASP A 343 -30.69 18.93 33.20
CA ASP A 343 -31.03 19.83 34.29
C ASP A 343 -32.13 19.26 35.19
N ASP A 344 -33.06 18.48 34.64
CA ASP A 344 -34.09 17.78 35.41
C ASP A 344 -33.51 16.62 36.23
N VAL A 345 -32.51 15.91 35.68
CA VAL A 345 -31.80 14.84 36.40
C VAL A 345 -30.98 15.40 37.57
N LEU A 346 -30.32 16.54 37.37
CA LEU A 346 -29.55 17.21 38.43
C LEU A 346 -30.44 17.83 39.51
N ARG A 347 -31.63 18.31 39.16
CA ARG A 347 -32.61 18.84 40.11
C ARG A 347 -33.19 17.75 41.02
N ARG A 348 -33.52 16.57 40.48
CA ARG A 348 -34.00 15.43 41.30
C ARG A 348 -32.96 14.96 42.31
N ARG A 349 -31.67 14.99 41.96
CA ARG A 349 -30.58 14.61 42.88
C ARG A 349 -30.34 15.62 44.00
N ARG A 350 -30.74 16.88 43.84
CA ARG A 350 -30.53 17.92 44.88
C ARG A 350 -31.64 17.93 45.94
N ILE A 351 -32.78 17.29 45.67
CA ILE A 351 -33.97 17.32 46.54
C ILE A 351 -34.24 15.95 47.22
N GLY A 352 -33.61 14.87 46.76
CA GLY A 352 -33.60 13.56 47.45
C GLY A 352 -32.31 13.34 48.22
#